data_AF-A0A5C6RJ01-F1
#
_entry.id   AF-A0A5C6RJ01-F1
#
_cell.length_a   1.000
_cell.length_b   1.000
_cell.length_c   1.000
_cell.angle_alpha   90.00
_cell.angle_beta   90.00
_cell.angle_gamma   90.00
#
_symmetry.space_group_name_H-M   'P 1'
#
loop_
_entity.id
_entity.type
_entity.pdbx_description
1 polymer ?
#
loop_
_entity_poly.entity_id
_entity_poly.type
_entity_poly.pdbx_seq_one_letter_code
_entity_poly.pdbx_strand_id
1 'polypeptide(L)'
;MRYCFTLLALLAAGYLCAQGQSALSLPFEADSNTTAAYQEAIRFYEDLAVAYPELRLQAHGQTDAGYPLHLAVVAKDGAWTPEQARAQGKMVLFVNNAIHPGEPCGVEATMLLLRNLLQGPDKNAVLERLTLVAIPFYNIGGGLNRGAHSRANQNGPAAYGFRGNAKNLDLNRDFIKCDSRNAQTFNQLFAYWQPDVFVDNHTSNGADYPYTMTLIPTQSDKLHPSLAGYLDEQLVPQLFAGMQADGWEMTPYVYARTTPDEGIAAFLDLPRYSTGYAALHNTIGFMPEAHMLKPFRDRVASTYAFMDNLIRIMLQDQADIQHARSEAIADVASRDSFALNWALDPARSMPLLFKGYEAKYKTSEVSGLPRLYYDRTAPYEKEIPHFRFYNTVSKVSRPAAYVIPQAYQDVIDRLRWNGVELYRLTEDVVLDCEQYRIAGYKTVNAPYEGHYLHREVEVERLQQPWAYRKGDYVVLANQAANRYIVETLEPQGADSFFAWNFFDGILMQKEHFSAYVFEDKAAAMLAEDPLLRQALEEKRATDTTFAQSERAQLNFVYERSPHYEPTFRLYPVARLNTAEGLPLEKSSAE
;
A
#
# COMPACT_ATOMS: atom_id res chain seq x y z
N MET A 1 -51.06 54.48 -6.66
CA MET A 1 -49.63 54.29 -7.01
C MET A 1 -48.77 53.84 -5.82
N ARG A 2 -49.31 53.07 -4.85
CA ARG A 2 -48.58 52.55 -3.67
C ARG A 2 -48.71 51.02 -3.47
N TYR A 3 -49.46 50.33 -4.33
CA TYR A 3 -49.66 48.87 -4.26
C TYR A 3 -48.95 48.08 -5.37
N CYS A 4 -48.37 48.75 -6.38
CA CYS A 4 -47.60 48.08 -7.43
C CYS A 4 -46.12 47.84 -7.08
N PHE A 5 -45.56 48.56 -6.11
CA PHE A 5 -44.14 48.39 -5.73
C PHE A 5 -43.90 47.20 -4.78
N THR A 6 -44.90 46.79 -4.00
CA THR A 6 -44.79 45.65 -3.08
C THR A 6 -44.89 44.30 -3.80
N LEU A 7 -45.59 44.23 -4.95
CA LEU A 7 -45.71 43.00 -5.73
C LEU A 7 -44.45 42.69 -6.56
N LEU A 8 -43.73 43.72 -7.04
CA LEU A 8 -42.46 43.54 -7.75
C LEU A 8 -41.30 43.12 -6.82
N ALA A 9 -41.32 43.54 -5.55
CA ALA A 9 -40.31 43.15 -4.56
C ALA A 9 -40.46 41.68 -4.12
N LEU A 10 -41.70 41.15 -4.05
CA LEU A 10 -41.97 39.74 -3.73
C LEU A 10 -41.66 38.78 -4.89
N LEU A 11 -41.83 39.23 -6.15
CA LEU A 11 -41.43 38.45 -7.32
C LEU A 11 -39.90 38.42 -7.54
N ALA A 12 -39.18 39.50 -7.15
CA ALA A 12 -37.71 39.50 -7.18
C ALA A 12 -37.10 38.65 -6.05
N ALA A 13 -37.72 38.59 -4.87
CA ALA A 13 -37.31 37.69 -3.78
C ALA A 13 -37.57 36.20 -4.11
N GLY A 14 -38.64 35.89 -4.86
CA GLY A 14 -38.90 34.51 -5.33
C GLY A 14 -37.92 34.01 -6.39
N TYR A 15 -37.42 34.90 -7.26
CA TYR A 15 -36.42 34.53 -8.28
C TYR A 15 -34.99 34.41 -7.74
N LEU A 16 -34.64 35.12 -6.66
CA LEU A 16 -33.34 35.00 -6.00
C LEU A 16 -33.23 33.76 -5.08
N CYS A 17 -34.33 33.23 -4.55
CA CYS A 17 -34.32 31.97 -3.79
C CYS A 17 -34.35 30.70 -4.66
N ALA A 18 -34.70 30.81 -5.95
CA ALA A 18 -34.74 29.66 -6.87
C ALA A 18 -33.42 29.44 -7.66
N GLN A 19 -32.44 30.32 -7.54
CA GLN A 19 -31.13 30.21 -8.21
C GLN A 19 -30.00 29.71 -7.29
N GLY A 20 -30.30 29.23 -6.08
CA GLY A 20 -29.31 28.87 -5.06
C GLY A 20 -29.04 27.37 -4.86
N GLN A 21 -29.78 26.47 -5.50
CA GLN A 21 -29.44 25.04 -5.52
C GLN A 21 -28.86 24.71 -6.89
N SER A 22 -27.52 24.77 -6.99
CA SER A 22 -26.79 23.90 -7.91
C SER A 22 -27.41 22.51 -7.73
N ALA A 23 -28.09 21.98 -8.75
CA ALA A 23 -28.48 20.58 -8.71
C ALA A 23 -27.15 19.85 -8.54
N LEU A 24 -26.94 19.22 -7.38
CA LEU A 24 -25.73 18.44 -7.05
C LEU A 24 -25.70 17.18 -7.92
N SER A 25 -25.75 17.35 -9.24
CA SER A 25 -25.83 16.34 -10.27
C SER A 25 -24.44 15.99 -10.74
N LEU A 26 -24.20 14.71 -10.95
CA LEU A 26 -22.92 14.21 -11.44
C LEU A 26 -23.00 14.03 -12.96
N PRO A 27 -21.86 14.16 -13.69
CA PRO A 27 -21.83 13.97 -15.13
C PRO A 27 -22.40 12.60 -15.58
N PHE A 28 -22.14 11.54 -14.80
CA PHE A 28 -22.60 10.19 -15.14
C PHE A 28 -24.14 10.03 -15.07
N GLU A 29 -24.85 10.90 -14.33
CA GLU A 29 -26.31 10.88 -14.24
C GLU A 29 -26.97 11.47 -15.48
N ALA A 30 -26.30 12.43 -16.13
CA ALA A 30 -26.74 13.02 -17.39
C ALA A 30 -26.38 12.13 -18.58
N ASP A 31 -25.19 11.52 -18.56
CA ASP A 31 -24.73 10.54 -19.54
C ASP A 31 -24.01 9.38 -18.85
N SER A 32 -24.63 8.21 -18.91
CA SER A 32 -24.18 6.97 -18.27
C SER A 32 -22.79 6.45 -18.71
N ASN A 33 -22.19 7.06 -19.72
CA ASN A 33 -20.83 6.75 -20.20
C ASN A 33 -19.85 7.94 -20.06
N THR A 34 -20.16 8.92 -19.20
CA THR A 34 -19.32 10.08 -18.91
C THR A 34 -18.94 10.12 -17.42
N THR A 35 -17.73 10.57 -17.12
CA THR A 35 -17.21 10.74 -15.75
C THR A 35 -16.59 12.12 -15.57
N ALA A 36 -16.68 12.67 -14.36
CA ALA A 36 -16.13 13.95 -13.97
C ALA A 36 -14.62 14.05 -14.25
N ALA A 37 -14.21 15.22 -14.75
CA ALA A 37 -12.82 15.64 -14.67
C ALA A 37 -12.45 16.03 -13.23
N TYR A 38 -11.15 16.10 -12.94
CA TYR A 38 -10.64 16.47 -11.61
C TYR A 38 -11.28 17.76 -11.08
N GLN A 39 -11.31 18.84 -11.88
CA GLN A 39 -11.87 20.12 -11.46
C GLN A 39 -13.38 20.06 -11.21
N GLU A 40 -14.12 19.27 -12.00
CA GLU A 40 -15.56 19.09 -11.83
C GLU A 40 -15.86 18.33 -10.54
N ALA A 41 -15.08 17.28 -10.25
CA ALA A 41 -15.20 16.54 -8.99
C ALA A 41 -14.89 17.44 -7.79
N ILE A 42 -13.77 18.18 -7.78
CA ILE A 42 -13.45 19.09 -6.68
C ILE A 42 -14.56 20.13 -6.48
N ARG A 43 -15.06 20.74 -7.57
CA ARG A 43 -16.17 21.69 -7.49
C ARG A 43 -17.45 21.08 -6.92
N PHE A 44 -17.75 19.82 -7.25
CA PHE A 44 -18.86 19.09 -6.65
C PHE A 44 -18.70 18.97 -5.13
N TYR A 45 -17.51 18.63 -4.64
CA TYR A 45 -17.24 18.57 -3.19
C TYR A 45 -17.31 19.95 -2.52
N GLU A 46 -16.89 21.02 -3.20
CA GLU A 46 -17.05 22.40 -2.72
C GLU A 46 -18.53 22.79 -2.58
N ASP A 47 -19.33 22.53 -3.62
CA ASP A 47 -20.77 22.78 -3.59
C ASP A 47 -21.46 21.96 -2.49
N LEU A 48 -21.04 20.70 -2.29
CA LEU A 48 -21.55 19.82 -1.24
C LEU A 48 -21.17 20.34 0.16
N ALA A 49 -19.95 20.86 0.34
CA ALA A 49 -19.50 21.48 1.60
C ALA A 49 -20.27 22.76 1.94
N VAL A 50 -20.68 23.53 0.92
CA VAL A 50 -21.53 24.72 1.10
C VAL A 50 -22.95 24.33 1.48
N ALA A 51 -23.49 23.27 0.87
CA ALA A 51 -24.84 22.82 1.11
C ALA A 51 -25.02 22.10 2.46
N TYR A 52 -23.98 21.41 2.96
CA TYR A 52 -24.06 20.58 4.16
C TYR A 52 -22.94 20.90 5.16
N PRO A 53 -23.28 21.40 6.36
CA PRO A 53 -22.28 21.69 7.39
C PRO A 53 -21.58 20.45 7.93
N GLU A 54 -22.10 19.24 7.66
CA GLU A 54 -21.49 17.95 7.99
C GLU A 54 -20.38 17.52 7.02
N LEU A 55 -20.08 18.28 5.95
CA LEU A 55 -18.91 18.04 5.10
C LEU A 55 -17.89 19.19 5.20
N ARG A 56 -16.62 18.84 5.33
CA ARG A 56 -15.48 19.76 5.15
C ARG A 56 -14.54 19.24 4.09
N LEU A 57 -14.27 20.06 3.08
CA LEU A 57 -13.21 19.82 2.11
C LEU A 57 -11.93 20.53 2.57
N GLN A 58 -10.84 19.80 2.70
CA GLN A 58 -9.55 20.31 3.15
C GLN A 58 -8.46 20.03 2.11
N ALA A 59 -7.57 20.99 1.88
CA ALA A 59 -6.39 20.81 1.05
C ALA A 59 -5.20 20.37 1.93
N HIS A 60 -4.51 19.31 1.51
CA HIS A 60 -3.37 18.72 2.23
C HIS A 60 -2.21 18.46 1.27
N GLY A 61 -0.99 18.81 1.72
CA GLY A 61 0.25 18.57 0.98
C GLY A 61 0.26 19.15 -0.43
N GLN A 62 1.28 18.78 -1.21
CA GLN A 62 1.33 19.04 -2.64
C GLN A 62 1.53 17.71 -3.35
N THR A 63 0.93 17.52 -4.52
CA THR A 63 1.20 16.36 -5.37
C THR A 63 2.31 16.66 -6.38
N ASP A 64 2.79 15.64 -7.09
CA ASP A 64 3.73 15.85 -8.20
C ASP A 64 3.11 16.65 -9.36
N ALA A 65 1.78 16.80 -9.40
CA ALA A 65 1.08 17.62 -10.38
C ALA A 65 1.02 19.12 -10.01
N GLY A 66 1.54 19.53 -8.84
CA GLY A 66 1.51 20.91 -8.37
C GLY A 66 0.18 21.36 -7.76
N TYR A 67 -0.72 20.43 -7.47
CA TYR A 67 -1.98 20.67 -6.78
C TYR A 67 -2.01 19.92 -5.43
N PRO A 68 -2.67 20.46 -4.40
CA PRO A 68 -2.84 19.74 -3.14
C PRO A 68 -3.80 18.56 -3.29
N LEU A 69 -3.58 17.51 -2.48
CA LEU A 69 -4.62 16.49 -2.29
C LEU A 69 -5.80 17.14 -1.57
N HIS A 70 -7.01 16.78 -1.99
CA HIS A 70 -8.22 17.18 -1.30
C HIS A 70 -8.70 16.03 -0.43
N LEU A 71 -9.13 16.36 0.78
CA LEU A 71 -9.69 15.44 1.74
C LEU A 71 -11.09 15.92 2.13
N ALA A 72 -12.11 15.16 1.75
CA ALA A 72 -13.47 15.37 2.18
C ALA A 72 -13.70 14.60 3.49
N VAL A 73 -13.95 15.31 4.58
CA VAL A 73 -14.31 14.74 5.88
C VAL A 73 -15.81 14.95 6.05
N VAL A 74 -16.56 13.87 6.27
CA VAL A 74 -17.98 13.91 6.58
C VAL A 74 -18.20 13.43 8.00
N ALA A 75 -18.65 14.35 8.86
CA ALA A 75 -18.75 14.13 10.29
C ALA A 75 -19.85 14.99 10.92
N LYS A 76 -20.34 14.56 12.08
CA LYS A 76 -21.27 15.29 12.94
C LYS A 76 -20.60 15.65 14.27
N ASP A 77 -21.13 16.66 14.96
CA ASP A 77 -20.75 17.05 16.34
C ASP A 77 -19.27 17.37 16.50
N GLY A 78 -18.67 17.97 15.47
CA GLY A 78 -17.31 18.45 15.55
C GLY A 78 -16.23 17.38 15.37
N ALA A 79 -16.56 16.14 14.99
CA ALA A 79 -15.59 15.05 14.76
C ALA A 79 -14.78 15.21 13.45
N TRP A 80 -14.15 16.37 13.27
CA TRP A 80 -13.43 16.74 12.05
C TRP A 80 -11.96 16.33 12.06
N THR A 81 -11.46 15.94 13.23
CA THR A 81 -10.12 15.36 13.40
C THR A 81 -10.23 13.94 13.95
N PRO A 82 -9.22 13.09 13.71
CA PRO A 82 -9.21 11.74 14.24
C PRO A 82 -9.18 11.68 15.77
N GLU A 83 -8.58 12.65 16.46
CA GLU A 83 -8.64 12.75 17.92
C GLU A 83 -10.09 12.94 18.41
N GLN A 84 -10.85 13.81 17.73
CA GLN A 84 -12.24 14.08 18.06
C GLN A 84 -13.13 12.88 17.75
N ALA A 85 -12.94 12.24 16.59
CA ALA A 85 -13.67 11.03 16.23
C ALA A 85 -13.46 9.92 17.27
N ARG A 86 -12.20 9.65 17.65
CA ARG A 86 -11.85 8.67 18.69
C ARG A 86 -12.42 9.02 20.06
N ALA A 87 -12.33 10.28 20.48
CA ALA A 87 -12.89 10.75 21.76
C ALA A 87 -14.41 10.57 21.84
N GLN A 88 -15.10 10.58 20.69
CA GLN A 88 -16.54 10.32 20.56
C GLN A 88 -16.87 8.84 20.30
N GLY A 89 -15.87 7.95 20.28
CA GLY A 89 -16.04 6.52 20.02
C GLY A 89 -16.44 6.19 18.58
N LYS A 90 -16.32 7.14 17.64
CA LYS A 90 -16.69 6.93 16.24
C LYS A 90 -15.64 6.09 15.52
N MET A 91 -16.09 5.22 14.62
CA MET A 91 -15.20 4.60 13.65
C MET A 91 -14.81 5.59 12.56
N VAL A 92 -13.72 5.29 11.87
CA VAL A 92 -13.25 6.03 10.69
C VAL A 92 -13.23 5.08 9.48
N LEU A 93 -14.03 5.40 8.45
CA LEU A 93 -13.92 4.80 7.11
C LEU A 93 -13.12 5.74 6.21
N PHE A 94 -11.99 5.27 5.69
CA PHE A 94 -11.17 6.02 4.74
C PHE A 94 -11.34 5.47 3.33
N VAL A 95 -11.77 6.31 2.38
CA VAL A 95 -11.97 5.97 0.97
C VAL A 95 -10.96 6.70 0.09
N ASN A 96 -10.23 5.96 -0.73
CA ASN A 96 -9.31 6.48 -1.72
C ASN A 96 -9.84 6.23 -3.13
N ASN A 97 -9.79 7.25 -3.97
CA ASN A 97 -10.29 7.19 -5.33
C ASN A 97 -9.26 7.68 -6.34
N ALA A 98 -9.37 7.14 -7.56
CA ALA A 98 -8.53 7.52 -8.69
C ALA A 98 -7.02 7.46 -8.38
N ILE A 99 -6.59 6.41 -7.67
CA ILE A 99 -5.18 5.98 -7.71
C ILE A 99 -4.77 5.66 -9.15
N HIS A 100 -5.70 5.08 -9.91
CA HIS A 100 -5.70 4.98 -11.35
C HIS A 100 -6.88 5.78 -11.94
N PRO A 101 -6.67 7.01 -12.41
CA PRO A 101 -7.73 7.85 -12.99
C PRO A 101 -8.39 7.28 -14.26
N GLY A 102 -7.83 6.22 -14.85
CA GLY A 102 -8.47 5.43 -15.90
C GLY A 102 -9.52 4.43 -15.39
N GLU A 103 -9.73 4.37 -14.08
CA GLU A 103 -10.65 3.48 -13.36
C GLU A 103 -11.67 4.34 -12.57
N PRO A 104 -12.46 5.20 -13.23
CA PRO A 104 -13.09 6.34 -12.57
C PRO A 104 -14.37 6.00 -11.79
N CYS A 105 -14.81 4.74 -11.75
CA CYS A 105 -16.08 4.37 -11.11
C CYS A 105 -16.12 4.68 -9.61
N GLY A 106 -14.98 4.59 -8.91
CA GLY A 106 -14.86 5.01 -7.51
C GLY A 106 -15.16 6.49 -7.28
N VAL A 107 -14.69 7.36 -8.19
CA VAL A 107 -14.91 8.81 -8.10
C VAL A 107 -16.41 9.13 -8.10
N GLU A 108 -17.14 8.62 -9.09
CA GLU A 108 -18.59 8.82 -9.20
C GLU A 108 -19.34 8.18 -8.02
N ALA A 109 -18.99 6.94 -7.68
CA ALA A 109 -19.65 6.21 -6.60
C ALA A 109 -19.48 6.89 -5.24
N THR A 110 -18.30 7.43 -4.92
CA THR A 110 -18.07 8.14 -3.66
C THR A 110 -18.80 9.48 -3.65
N MET A 111 -18.81 10.23 -4.75
CA MET A 111 -19.58 11.48 -4.85
C MET A 111 -21.09 11.23 -4.64
N LEU A 112 -21.64 10.17 -5.25
CA LEU A 112 -23.01 9.72 -5.01
C LEU A 112 -23.27 9.33 -3.55
N LEU A 113 -22.38 8.51 -2.97
CA LEU A 113 -22.51 8.02 -1.61
C LEU A 113 -22.63 9.17 -0.61
N LEU A 114 -21.73 10.15 -0.70
CA LEU A 114 -21.73 11.27 0.23
C LEU A 114 -22.92 12.19 0.03
N ARG A 115 -23.31 12.48 -1.22
CA ARG A 115 -24.51 13.28 -1.51
C ARG A 115 -25.76 12.59 -0.95
N ASN A 116 -25.94 11.31 -1.24
CA ASN A 116 -27.12 10.55 -0.83
C ASN A 116 -27.16 10.40 0.70
N LEU A 117 -26.02 10.16 1.35
CA LEU A 117 -25.92 10.14 2.81
C LEU A 117 -26.34 11.48 3.42
N LEU A 118 -25.84 12.60 2.89
CA LEU A 118 -26.11 13.93 3.42
C LEU A 118 -27.55 14.42 3.19
N GLN A 119 -28.18 13.92 2.12
CA GLN A 119 -29.60 14.15 1.81
C GLN A 119 -30.53 13.15 2.49
N GLY A 120 -30.01 12.01 2.92
CA GLY A 120 -30.76 10.88 3.42
C GLY A 120 -31.30 11.09 4.84
N PRO A 121 -32.43 10.44 5.18
CA PRO A 121 -33.01 10.50 6.52
C PRO A 121 -32.10 9.87 7.58
N ASP A 122 -31.26 8.90 7.19
CA ASP A 122 -30.40 8.15 8.11
C ASP A 122 -29.08 8.86 8.42
N LYS A 123 -28.81 10.04 7.83
CA LYS A 123 -27.58 10.82 8.01
C LYS A 123 -27.12 10.87 9.47
N ASN A 124 -28.03 11.22 10.37
CA ASN A 124 -27.70 11.38 11.79
C ASN A 124 -27.30 10.04 12.44
N ALA A 125 -28.04 8.97 12.17
CA ALA A 125 -27.78 7.66 12.74
C ALA A 125 -26.44 7.06 12.26
N VAL A 126 -26.02 7.39 11.04
CA VAL A 126 -24.71 7.03 10.49
C VAL A 126 -23.61 7.88 11.15
N LEU A 127 -23.72 9.21 11.09
CA LEU A 127 -22.66 10.13 11.52
C LEU A 127 -22.49 10.23 13.04
N GLU A 128 -23.41 9.69 13.82
CA GLU A 128 -23.26 9.49 15.27
C GLU A 128 -22.21 8.43 15.61
N ARG A 129 -21.97 7.47 14.71
CA ARG A 129 -21.06 6.34 14.93
C ARG A 129 -19.89 6.27 13.95
N LEU A 130 -19.97 6.99 12.83
CA LEU A 130 -18.98 6.93 11.76
C LEU A 130 -18.51 8.34 11.34
N THR A 131 -17.21 8.48 11.15
CA THR A 131 -16.59 9.57 10.41
C THR A 131 -16.11 9.03 9.07
N LEU A 132 -16.54 9.65 7.98
CA LEU A 132 -16.15 9.28 6.62
C LEU A 132 -15.06 10.23 6.12
N VAL A 133 -13.96 9.67 5.64
CA VAL A 133 -12.84 10.42 5.09
C VAL A 133 -12.61 9.96 3.67
N ALA A 134 -12.61 10.86 2.69
CA ALA A 134 -12.45 10.51 1.29
C ALA A 134 -11.42 11.40 0.59
N ILE A 135 -10.51 10.77 -0.15
CA ILE A 135 -9.68 11.44 -1.16
C ILE A 135 -10.41 11.33 -2.51
N PRO A 136 -10.91 12.43 -3.10
CA PRO A 136 -11.63 12.38 -4.38
C PRO A 136 -10.75 11.94 -5.54
N PHE A 137 -9.51 12.45 -5.59
CA PHE A 137 -8.52 12.13 -6.61
C PHE A 137 -7.15 12.02 -5.97
N TYR A 138 -6.64 10.80 -5.87
CA TYR A 138 -5.30 10.55 -5.37
C TYR A 138 -4.24 10.86 -6.43
N ASN A 139 -4.39 10.30 -7.63
CA ASN A 139 -3.50 10.58 -8.76
C ASN A 139 -4.02 11.78 -9.59
N ILE A 140 -3.78 12.99 -9.09
CA ILE A 140 -4.20 14.22 -9.79
C ILE A 140 -3.51 14.35 -11.16
N GLY A 141 -2.22 14.04 -11.27
CA GLY A 141 -1.47 14.14 -12.53
C GLY A 141 -2.03 13.22 -13.63
N GLY A 142 -2.36 11.98 -13.28
CA GLY A 142 -3.07 11.07 -14.18
C GLY A 142 -4.48 11.55 -14.50
N GLY A 143 -5.19 12.17 -13.56
CA GLY A 143 -6.53 12.72 -13.76
C GLY A 143 -6.55 13.91 -14.72
N LEU A 144 -5.50 14.71 -14.74
CA LEU A 144 -5.30 15.81 -15.69
C LEU A 144 -4.87 15.31 -17.08
N ASN A 145 -4.14 14.19 -17.14
CA ASN A 145 -3.79 13.52 -18.40
C ASN A 145 -4.97 12.66 -18.90
N ARG A 146 -5.98 13.32 -19.46
CA ARG A 146 -7.26 12.71 -19.84
C ARG A 146 -7.34 12.43 -21.34
N GLY A 147 -7.91 11.28 -21.70
CA GLY A 147 -8.13 10.87 -23.10
C GLY A 147 -9.07 9.68 -23.21
N ALA A 148 -9.24 9.14 -24.43
CA ALA A 148 -10.17 8.04 -24.73
C ALA A 148 -9.48 6.70 -25.06
N HIS A 149 -8.15 6.69 -25.24
CA HIS A 149 -7.45 5.60 -25.94
C HIS A 149 -6.23 5.02 -25.21
N SER A 150 -6.04 5.31 -23.92
CA SER A 150 -4.87 4.81 -23.17
C SER A 150 -5.08 3.43 -22.53
N ARG A 151 -6.30 2.87 -22.55
CA ARG A 151 -6.64 1.56 -21.97
C ARG A 151 -7.38 0.65 -22.95
N ALA A 152 -6.63 -0.04 -23.80
CA ALA A 152 -7.19 -0.92 -24.85
C ALA A 152 -7.92 -2.16 -24.30
N ASN A 153 -7.67 -2.54 -23.05
CA ASN A 153 -8.23 -3.72 -22.40
C ASN A 153 -9.48 -3.44 -21.56
N GLN A 154 -10.05 -2.23 -21.64
CA GLN A 154 -11.18 -1.81 -20.82
C GLN A 154 -12.30 -1.17 -21.66
N ASN A 155 -13.54 -1.46 -21.30
CA ASN A 155 -14.71 -0.71 -21.75
C ASN A 155 -14.92 0.48 -20.78
N GLY A 156 -14.15 1.54 -21.01
CA GLY A 156 -14.17 2.77 -20.20
C GLY A 156 -15.17 3.81 -20.69
N PRO A 157 -15.44 4.87 -19.89
CA PRO A 157 -16.22 6.01 -20.32
C PRO A 157 -15.59 6.73 -21.52
N ALA A 158 -16.33 7.64 -22.14
CA ALA A 158 -15.89 8.36 -23.35
C ALA A 158 -14.54 9.07 -23.20
N ALA A 159 -14.21 9.55 -22.00
CA ALA A 159 -12.89 10.02 -21.63
C ALA A 159 -12.58 9.68 -20.17
N TYR A 160 -11.32 9.40 -19.86
CA TYR A 160 -10.83 9.01 -18.54
C TYR A 160 -9.35 9.40 -18.36
N GLY A 161 -8.82 9.34 -17.14
CA GLY A 161 -7.44 9.73 -16.87
C GLY A 161 -6.41 8.63 -17.13
N PHE A 162 -5.13 8.99 -17.07
CA PHE A 162 -4.01 8.09 -17.31
C PHE A 162 -3.58 7.33 -16.04
N ARG A 163 -3.00 6.12 -16.20
CA ARG A 163 -2.58 5.26 -15.07
C ARG A 163 -1.46 5.89 -14.24
N GLY A 164 -0.39 6.34 -14.89
CA GLY A 164 0.77 6.93 -14.22
C GLY A 164 0.47 8.31 -13.66
N ASN A 165 1.19 8.70 -12.60
CA ASN A 165 1.13 10.07 -12.09
C ASN A 165 1.96 11.05 -12.94
N ALA A 166 2.18 12.28 -12.47
CA ALA A 166 2.98 13.28 -13.19
C ALA A 166 4.46 12.86 -13.41
N LYS A 167 5.00 11.95 -12.58
CA LYS A 167 6.31 11.29 -12.77
C LYS A 167 6.21 9.97 -13.53
N ASN A 168 5.04 9.61 -14.03
CA ASN A 168 4.73 8.34 -14.67
C ASN A 168 4.87 7.12 -13.74
N LEU A 169 4.79 7.30 -12.42
CA LEU A 169 4.78 6.22 -11.43
C LEU A 169 3.37 5.63 -11.31
N ASP A 170 3.28 4.32 -11.16
CA ASP A 170 2.07 3.63 -10.67
C ASP A 170 1.98 3.84 -9.15
N LEU A 171 1.02 4.67 -8.72
CA LEU A 171 0.85 4.99 -7.30
C LEU A 171 0.41 3.78 -6.46
N ASN A 172 -0.15 2.72 -7.08
CA ASN A 172 -0.43 1.45 -6.41
C ASN A 172 0.82 0.55 -6.28
N ARG A 173 2.02 1.15 -6.34
CA ARG A 173 3.32 0.56 -5.96
C ARG A 173 4.13 1.49 -5.06
N ASP A 174 3.56 2.63 -4.65
CA ASP A 174 4.31 3.74 -4.07
C ASP A 174 4.11 3.92 -2.56
N PHE A 175 3.31 3.09 -1.90
CA PHE A 175 2.99 3.26 -0.47
C PHE A 175 4.20 3.08 0.47
N ILE A 176 5.18 2.23 0.11
CA ILE A 176 6.42 2.06 0.87
C ILE A 176 7.56 2.93 0.37
N LYS A 177 7.92 2.78 -0.91
CA LYS A 177 9.02 3.56 -1.50
C LYS A 177 8.71 5.05 -1.55
N CYS A 178 7.43 5.45 -1.59
CA CYS A 178 6.96 6.80 -1.29
C CYS A 178 7.70 7.91 -2.07
N ASP A 179 7.96 7.68 -3.37
CA ASP A 179 8.77 8.61 -4.19
C ASP A 179 7.95 9.75 -4.78
N SER A 180 6.63 9.58 -4.88
CA SER A 180 5.72 10.65 -5.26
C SER A 180 5.32 11.49 -4.06
N ARG A 181 5.16 12.80 -4.26
CA ARG A 181 4.58 13.66 -3.21
C ARG A 181 3.13 13.28 -2.88
N ASN A 182 2.45 12.59 -3.81
CA ASN A 182 1.16 11.97 -3.58
C ASN A 182 1.25 10.95 -2.43
N ALA A 183 2.14 9.97 -2.53
CA ALA A 183 2.32 8.95 -1.49
C ALA A 183 2.79 9.54 -0.16
N GLN A 184 3.64 10.57 -0.18
CA GLN A 184 4.08 11.28 1.03
C GLN A 184 2.89 11.85 1.79
N THR A 185 2.05 12.61 1.08
CA THR A 185 0.85 13.23 1.65
C THR A 185 -0.17 12.16 2.08
N PHE A 186 -0.34 11.09 1.29
CA PHE A 186 -1.22 9.98 1.64
C PHE A 186 -0.78 9.30 2.94
N ASN A 187 0.50 8.92 3.05
CA ASN A 187 1.03 8.25 4.23
C ASN A 187 0.85 9.10 5.49
N GLN A 188 1.10 10.41 5.40
CA GLN A 188 0.86 11.35 6.49
C GLN A 188 -0.61 11.39 6.90
N LEU A 189 -1.53 11.47 5.93
CA LEU A 189 -2.97 11.45 6.18
C LEU A 189 -3.43 10.12 6.77
N PHE A 190 -2.92 9.00 6.27
CA PHE A 190 -3.29 7.67 6.72
C PHE A 190 -2.79 7.41 8.16
N ALA A 191 -1.55 7.79 8.45
CA ALA A 191 -0.97 7.74 9.80
C ALA A 191 -1.64 8.71 10.78
N TYR A 192 -2.14 9.86 10.29
CA TYR A 192 -2.90 10.80 11.11
C TYR A 192 -4.30 10.25 11.45
N TRP A 193 -5.04 9.81 10.43
CA TRP A 193 -6.41 9.34 10.60
C TRP A 193 -6.52 7.99 11.30
N GLN A 194 -5.57 7.09 11.06
CA GLN A 194 -5.54 5.72 11.59
C GLN A 194 -6.92 5.04 11.45
N PRO A 195 -7.39 4.83 10.21
CA PRO A 195 -8.75 4.35 9.97
C PRO A 195 -9.00 2.93 10.49
N ASP A 196 -10.25 2.63 10.81
CA ASP A 196 -10.67 1.28 11.20
C ASP A 196 -10.82 0.39 9.96
N VAL A 197 -11.40 0.95 8.90
CA VAL A 197 -11.55 0.31 7.59
C VAL A 197 -11.09 1.26 6.49
N PHE A 198 -10.42 0.70 5.49
CA PHE A 198 -9.92 1.41 4.32
C PHE A 198 -10.47 0.80 3.03
N VAL A 199 -10.85 1.64 2.08
CA VAL A 199 -11.31 1.26 0.73
C VAL A 199 -10.50 2.01 -0.31
N ASP A 200 -9.88 1.30 -1.23
CA ASP A 200 -9.25 1.87 -2.41
C ASP A 200 -10.03 1.38 -3.64
N ASN A 201 -10.73 2.27 -4.34
CA ASN A 201 -11.62 1.86 -5.43
C ASN A 201 -10.85 1.65 -6.74
N HIS A 202 -10.97 0.45 -7.35
CA HIS A 202 -10.27 0.05 -8.58
C HIS A 202 -11.21 -0.54 -9.65
N THR A 203 -10.62 -0.91 -10.78
CA THR A 203 -11.25 -1.68 -11.85
C THR A 203 -10.37 -2.84 -12.28
N SER A 204 -10.97 -4.01 -12.38
CA SER A 204 -10.27 -5.28 -12.57
C SER A 204 -9.56 -5.38 -13.92
N ASN A 205 -8.68 -6.38 -14.03
CA ASN A 205 -8.13 -6.84 -15.31
C ASN A 205 -8.33 -8.36 -15.43
N GLY A 206 -8.08 -8.93 -16.60
CA GLY A 206 -8.04 -10.38 -16.79
C GLY A 206 -9.24 -10.95 -17.57
N ALA A 207 -9.83 -12.01 -17.04
CA ALA A 207 -10.89 -12.79 -17.70
C ALA A 207 -12.21 -12.00 -17.87
N ASP A 208 -13.09 -12.48 -18.76
CA ASP A 208 -14.46 -12.00 -18.88
C ASP A 208 -15.41 -12.98 -18.17
N TYR A 209 -16.22 -12.47 -17.25
CA TYR A 209 -17.15 -13.25 -16.43
C TYR A 209 -18.43 -12.45 -16.15
N PRO A 210 -19.54 -13.08 -15.71
CA PRO A 210 -20.82 -12.39 -15.47
C PRO A 210 -20.77 -11.31 -14.39
N TYR A 211 -20.00 -11.51 -13.30
CA TYR A 211 -19.93 -10.59 -12.15
C TYR A 211 -19.55 -9.16 -12.55
N THR A 212 -20.18 -8.16 -11.92
CA THR A 212 -19.82 -6.74 -12.12
C THR A 212 -18.76 -6.27 -11.14
N MET A 213 -18.66 -6.91 -9.97
CA MET A 213 -17.73 -6.55 -8.91
C MET A 213 -16.98 -7.79 -8.45
N THR A 214 -15.67 -7.63 -8.26
CA THR A 214 -14.83 -8.60 -7.56
C THR A 214 -14.14 -7.92 -6.39
N LEU A 215 -13.64 -8.70 -5.44
CA LEU A 215 -13.03 -8.14 -4.24
C LEU A 215 -11.63 -8.69 -4.00
N ILE A 216 -10.69 -7.77 -3.75
CA ILE A 216 -9.44 -8.06 -3.05
C ILE A 216 -9.60 -7.55 -1.61
N PRO A 217 -9.91 -8.41 -0.64
CA PRO A 217 -9.76 -8.07 0.77
C PRO A 217 -8.27 -8.11 1.15
N THR A 218 -7.93 -7.50 2.28
CA THR A 218 -6.60 -7.70 2.88
C THR A 218 -6.33 -9.19 3.06
N GLN A 219 -5.14 -9.67 2.69
CA GLN A 219 -4.82 -11.09 2.85
C GLN A 219 -4.80 -11.46 4.35
N SER A 220 -5.71 -12.33 4.78
CA SER A 220 -5.93 -12.64 6.19
C SER A 220 -4.73 -13.34 6.85
N ASP A 221 -3.96 -14.15 6.10
CA ASP A 221 -2.72 -14.77 6.57
C ASP A 221 -1.60 -13.74 6.92
N LYS A 222 -1.78 -12.46 6.54
CA LYS A 222 -0.86 -11.35 6.85
C LYS A 222 -1.33 -10.50 8.03
N LEU A 223 -2.59 -10.65 8.45
CA LEU A 223 -3.21 -9.86 9.51
C LEU A 223 -2.94 -10.44 10.90
N HIS A 224 -3.12 -9.61 11.92
CA HIS A 224 -3.20 -10.09 13.29
C HIS A 224 -4.39 -11.07 13.44
N PRO A 225 -4.29 -12.17 14.21
CA PRO A 225 -5.35 -13.17 14.32
C PRO A 225 -6.73 -12.61 14.67
N SER A 226 -6.82 -11.59 15.53
CA SER A 226 -8.10 -10.93 15.86
C SER A 226 -8.75 -10.28 14.63
N LEU A 227 -7.98 -9.56 13.81
CA LEU A 227 -8.44 -8.93 12.58
C LEU A 227 -8.74 -9.97 11.50
N ALA A 228 -7.88 -10.99 11.36
CA ALA A 228 -8.04 -12.06 10.39
C ALA A 228 -9.32 -12.88 10.66
N GLY A 229 -9.57 -13.24 11.92
CA GLY A 229 -10.77 -13.96 12.33
C GLY A 229 -12.04 -13.16 12.04
N TYR A 230 -12.08 -11.89 12.46
CA TYR A 230 -13.22 -11.02 12.15
C TYR A 230 -13.44 -10.84 10.63
N LEU A 231 -12.35 -10.64 9.87
CA LEU A 231 -12.42 -10.46 8.42
C LEU A 231 -13.03 -11.67 7.71
N ASP A 232 -12.50 -12.87 8.01
CA ASP A 232 -12.85 -14.11 7.30
C ASP A 232 -14.19 -14.70 7.74
N GLU A 233 -14.50 -14.63 9.04
CA GLU A 233 -15.67 -15.30 9.62
C GLU A 233 -16.92 -14.42 9.62
N GLN A 234 -16.75 -13.09 9.61
CA GLN A 234 -17.87 -12.15 9.74
C GLN A 234 -17.93 -11.14 8.59
N LEU A 235 -16.91 -10.30 8.43
CA LEU A 235 -17.01 -9.13 7.56
C LEU A 235 -17.13 -9.50 6.07
N VAL A 236 -16.24 -10.34 5.54
CA VAL A 236 -16.30 -10.75 4.12
C VAL A 236 -17.58 -11.54 3.80
N PRO A 237 -18.00 -12.56 4.59
CA PRO A 237 -19.27 -13.24 4.36
C PRO A 237 -20.48 -12.30 4.33
N GLN A 238 -20.59 -11.37 5.30
CA GLN A 238 -21.68 -10.39 5.34
C GLN A 238 -21.64 -9.45 4.13
N LEU A 239 -20.45 -9.02 3.72
CA LEU A 239 -20.27 -8.14 2.57
C LEU A 239 -20.72 -8.80 1.26
N PHE A 240 -20.38 -10.08 1.06
CA PHE A 240 -20.85 -10.85 -0.09
C PHE A 240 -22.37 -11.08 -0.07
N ALA A 241 -22.92 -11.44 1.09
CA ALA A 241 -24.36 -11.65 1.24
C ALA A 241 -25.17 -10.36 0.98
N GLY A 242 -24.72 -9.23 1.53
CA GLY A 242 -25.37 -7.93 1.31
C GLY A 242 -25.27 -7.47 -0.15
N MET A 243 -24.12 -7.66 -0.80
CA MET A 243 -23.96 -7.34 -2.23
C MET A 243 -24.86 -8.20 -3.12
N GLN A 244 -25.01 -9.49 -2.80
CA GLN A 244 -25.95 -10.36 -3.49
C GLN A 244 -27.41 -9.89 -3.30
N ALA A 245 -27.78 -9.49 -2.08
CA ALA A 245 -29.11 -8.95 -1.78
C ALA A 245 -29.40 -7.65 -2.54
N ASP A 246 -28.38 -6.80 -2.73
CA ASP A 246 -28.45 -5.56 -3.50
C ASP A 246 -28.42 -5.78 -5.03
N GLY A 247 -28.38 -7.04 -5.49
CA GLY A 247 -28.38 -7.40 -6.92
C GLY A 247 -27.01 -7.32 -7.60
N TRP A 248 -25.94 -7.17 -6.81
CA TRP A 248 -24.55 -7.04 -7.27
C TRP A 248 -23.67 -8.17 -6.73
N GLU A 249 -24.11 -9.41 -6.90
CA GLU A 249 -23.35 -10.60 -6.49
C GLU A 249 -21.86 -10.49 -6.86
N MET A 250 -20.99 -10.79 -5.90
CA MET A 250 -19.54 -10.68 -6.02
C MET A 250 -18.87 -12.05 -6.08
N THR A 251 -17.64 -12.06 -6.56
CA THR A 251 -16.70 -13.17 -6.44
C THR A 251 -15.33 -12.65 -5.96
N PRO A 252 -14.46 -13.46 -5.34
CA PRO A 252 -13.08 -13.04 -5.08
C PRO A 252 -12.39 -12.59 -6.38
N TYR A 253 -11.39 -11.72 -6.27
CA TYR A 253 -10.65 -11.25 -7.44
C TYR A 253 -10.11 -12.42 -8.27
N VAL A 254 -10.35 -12.36 -9.57
CA VAL A 254 -10.09 -13.46 -10.51
C VAL A 254 -8.62 -13.45 -10.92
N TYR A 255 -7.74 -13.78 -9.98
CA TYR A 255 -6.30 -13.94 -10.21
C TYR A 255 -6.00 -15.37 -10.68
N ALA A 256 -6.25 -15.59 -11.97
CA ALA A 256 -6.03 -16.87 -12.64
C ALA A 256 -4.67 -16.92 -13.36
N ARG A 257 -4.12 -18.13 -13.54
CA ARG A 257 -2.89 -18.33 -14.35
C ARG A 257 -3.15 -18.06 -15.84
N THR A 258 -4.18 -18.71 -16.39
CA THR A 258 -4.58 -18.59 -17.80
C THR A 258 -6.08 -18.32 -17.91
N THR A 259 -6.89 -19.22 -17.36
CA THR A 259 -8.35 -19.07 -17.26
C THR A 259 -8.78 -19.42 -15.84
N PRO A 260 -9.97 -18.98 -15.38
CA PRO A 260 -10.48 -19.32 -14.05
C PRO A 260 -10.75 -20.82 -13.85
N ASP A 261 -10.76 -21.61 -14.93
CA ASP A 261 -11.18 -23.01 -14.93
C ASP A 261 -10.29 -23.91 -14.07
N GLU A 262 -9.00 -23.57 -13.95
CA GLU A 262 -8.01 -24.30 -13.13
C GLU A 262 -7.97 -23.78 -11.68
N GLY A 263 -8.84 -22.82 -11.34
CA GLY A 263 -8.87 -22.14 -10.07
C GLY A 263 -8.29 -20.73 -10.11
N ILE A 264 -8.55 -20.00 -9.03
CA ILE A 264 -8.08 -18.64 -8.80
C ILE A 264 -7.28 -18.59 -7.49
N ALA A 265 -6.30 -17.70 -7.41
CA ALA A 265 -5.57 -17.44 -6.17
C ALA A 265 -6.05 -16.15 -5.50
N ALA A 266 -6.01 -16.10 -4.17
CA ALA A 266 -6.12 -14.81 -3.48
C ALA A 266 -4.91 -13.94 -3.83
N PHE A 267 -5.10 -12.64 -3.97
CA PHE A 267 -4.02 -11.72 -4.29
C PHE A 267 -3.07 -11.57 -3.10
N LEU A 268 -1.76 -11.76 -3.29
CA LEU A 268 -0.77 -11.42 -2.27
C LEU A 268 -0.52 -9.92 -2.28
N ASP A 269 -1.29 -9.21 -1.48
CA ASP A 269 -1.19 -7.76 -1.29
C ASP A 269 0.04 -7.38 -0.46
N LEU A 270 1.22 -7.45 -1.07
CA LEU A 270 2.46 -6.95 -0.47
C LEU A 270 2.35 -5.48 -0.03
N PRO A 271 3.18 -5.00 0.92
CA PRO A 271 3.11 -3.65 1.45
C PRO A 271 3.11 -2.51 0.42
N ARG A 272 3.67 -2.71 -0.77
CA ARG A 272 3.59 -1.71 -1.86
C ARG A 272 2.19 -1.45 -2.39
N TYR A 273 1.21 -2.30 -2.10
CA TYR A 273 -0.19 -2.18 -2.51
C TYR A 273 -1.02 -1.60 -1.36
N SER A 274 -2.13 -0.94 -1.70
CA SER A 274 -2.92 -0.17 -0.73
C SER A 274 -3.50 -1.01 0.44
N THR A 275 -4.04 -2.20 0.19
CA THR A 275 -4.52 -3.10 1.27
C THR A 275 -3.37 -3.72 2.07
N GLY A 276 -2.25 -4.03 1.40
CA GLY A 276 -1.04 -4.51 2.04
C GLY A 276 -0.41 -3.48 2.98
N TYR A 277 -0.41 -2.22 2.56
CA TYR A 277 0.00 -1.07 3.35
C TYR A 277 -0.94 -0.86 4.55
N ALA A 278 -2.26 -0.86 4.33
CA ALA A 278 -3.25 -0.73 5.42
C ALA A 278 -3.06 -1.80 6.51
N ALA A 279 -2.72 -3.03 6.12
CA ALA A 279 -2.42 -4.11 7.06
C ALA A 279 -1.23 -3.80 7.99
N LEU A 280 -0.23 -3.03 7.54
CA LEU A 280 0.91 -2.61 8.38
C LEU A 280 0.49 -1.65 9.50
N HIS A 281 -0.66 -1.00 9.36
CA HIS A 281 -1.22 -0.05 10.32
C HIS A 281 -2.42 -0.63 11.09
N ASN A 282 -2.59 -1.96 11.07
CA ASN A 282 -3.69 -2.66 11.74
C ASN A 282 -5.07 -2.18 11.25
N THR A 283 -5.18 -1.84 9.96
CA THR A 283 -6.43 -1.44 9.30
C THR A 283 -6.86 -2.54 8.34
N ILE A 284 -8.15 -2.90 8.35
CA ILE A 284 -8.72 -3.78 7.33
C ILE A 284 -8.91 -2.97 6.04
N GLY A 285 -8.18 -3.34 4.99
CA GLY A 285 -8.27 -2.74 3.67
C GLY A 285 -9.08 -3.59 2.68
N PHE A 286 -9.82 -2.92 1.81
CA PHE A 286 -10.48 -3.50 0.65
C PHE A 286 -10.09 -2.77 -0.63
N MET A 287 -9.88 -3.55 -1.68
CA MET A 287 -9.77 -3.08 -3.05
C MET A 287 -10.90 -3.71 -3.86
N PRO A 288 -12.10 -3.06 -3.89
CA PRO A 288 -13.16 -3.45 -4.80
C PRO A 288 -12.73 -3.19 -6.24
N GLU A 289 -12.95 -4.20 -7.08
CA GLU A 289 -12.43 -4.30 -8.43
C GLU A 289 -13.61 -4.45 -9.40
N ALA A 290 -14.15 -3.31 -9.85
CA ALA A 290 -15.26 -3.28 -10.80
C ALA A 290 -14.82 -3.86 -12.15
N HIS A 291 -15.62 -4.73 -12.77
CA HIS A 291 -15.19 -5.47 -13.94
C HIS A 291 -15.03 -4.56 -15.17
N MET A 292 -13.82 -4.52 -15.73
CA MET A 292 -13.45 -3.59 -16.81
C MET A 292 -14.26 -3.68 -18.11
N LEU A 293 -14.96 -4.78 -18.36
CA LEU A 293 -15.74 -4.98 -19.60
C LEU A 293 -17.24 -4.69 -19.42
N LYS A 294 -17.69 -4.42 -18.19
CA LYS A 294 -19.08 -4.10 -17.89
C LYS A 294 -19.38 -2.63 -18.20
N PRO A 295 -20.65 -2.28 -18.50
CA PRO A 295 -21.04 -0.90 -18.73
C PRO A 295 -20.61 0.01 -17.58
N PHE A 296 -20.16 1.24 -17.90
CA PHE A 296 -19.67 2.17 -16.89
C PHE A 296 -20.70 2.45 -15.79
N ARG A 297 -21.97 2.62 -16.16
CA ARG A 297 -23.10 2.75 -15.22
C ARG A 297 -23.15 1.63 -14.17
N ASP A 298 -23.02 0.38 -14.60
CA ASP A 298 -23.13 -0.78 -13.72
C ASP A 298 -21.91 -0.87 -12.80
N ARG A 299 -20.74 -0.47 -13.29
CA ARG A 299 -19.52 -0.34 -12.47
C ARG A 299 -19.68 0.71 -11.38
N VAL A 300 -20.25 1.89 -11.70
CA VAL A 300 -20.54 2.93 -10.70
C VAL A 300 -21.55 2.44 -9.66
N ALA A 301 -22.65 1.81 -10.12
CA ALA A 301 -23.71 1.34 -9.24
C ALA A 301 -23.24 0.22 -8.29
N SER A 302 -22.43 -0.72 -8.78
CA SER A 302 -21.88 -1.79 -7.93
C SER A 302 -20.81 -1.28 -6.95
N THR A 303 -19.97 -0.33 -7.34
CA THR A 303 -19.03 0.34 -6.41
C THR A 303 -19.76 1.14 -5.33
N TYR A 304 -20.85 1.83 -5.68
CA TYR A 304 -21.70 2.51 -4.70
C TYR A 304 -22.31 1.51 -3.72
N ALA A 305 -22.94 0.43 -4.22
CA ALA A 305 -23.57 -0.59 -3.40
C ALA A 305 -22.57 -1.25 -2.45
N PHE A 306 -21.34 -1.48 -2.91
CA PHE A 306 -20.25 -2.01 -2.07
C PHE A 306 -19.98 -1.11 -0.85
N MET A 307 -19.76 0.19 -1.07
CA MET A 307 -19.44 1.12 0.01
C MET A 307 -20.63 1.34 0.95
N ASP A 308 -21.84 1.42 0.40
CA ASP A 308 -23.08 1.54 1.19
C ASP A 308 -23.33 0.30 2.07
N ASN A 309 -23.14 -0.89 1.52
CA ASN A 309 -23.21 -2.14 2.27
C ASN A 309 -22.13 -2.22 3.35
N LEU A 310 -20.89 -1.82 3.04
CA LEU A 310 -19.80 -1.77 4.00
C LEU A 310 -20.12 -0.82 5.18
N ILE A 311 -20.69 0.36 4.91
CA ILE A 311 -21.11 1.29 5.97
C ILE A 311 -22.15 0.63 6.88
N ARG A 312 -23.15 -0.07 6.31
CA ARG A 312 -24.15 -0.80 7.11
C ARG A 312 -23.51 -1.84 8.04
N ILE A 313 -22.58 -2.65 7.51
CA ILE A 313 -21.87 -3.66 8.31
C ILE A 313 -21.02 -3.01 9.39
N MET A 314 -20.26 -1.96 9.06
CA MET A 314 -19.47 -1.23 10.05
C MET A 314 -20.34 -0.72 11.20
N LEU A 315 -21.51 -0.15 10.91
CA LEU A 315 -22.44 0.33 11.92
C LEU A 315 -23.04 -0.80 12.77
N GLN A 316 -23.22 -1.99 12.19
CA GLN A 316 -23.71 -3.16 12.91
C GLN A 316 -22.64 -3.74 13.83
N ASP A 317 -21.41 -3.87 13.32
CA ASP A 317 -20.30 -4.60 13.95
C ASP A 317 -19.27 -3.65 14.60
N GLN A 318 -19.68 -2.42 14.94
CA GLN A 318 -18.78 -1.37 15.44
C GLN A 318 -17.89 -1.85 16.58
N ALA A 319 -18.47 -2.56 17.55
CA ALA A 319 -17.76 -3.05 18.72
C ALA A 319 -16.73 -4.12 18.34
N ASP A 320 -17.07 -5.03 17.43
CA ASP A 320 -16.20 -6.12 17.00
C ASP A 320 -15.01 -5.59 16.19
N ILE A 321 -15.23 -4.63 15.29
CA ILE A 321 -14.18 -3.96 14.53
C ILE A 321 -13.21 -3.24 15.47
N GLN A 322 -13.72 -2.43 16.39
CA GLN A 322 -12.90 -1.67 17.33
C GLN A 322 -12.14 -2.60 18.28
N HIS A 323 -12.78 -3.67 18.76
CA HIS A 323 -12.14 -4.67 19.61
C HIS A 323 -10.99 -5.38 18.88
N ALA A 324 -11.27 -5.99 17.72
CA ALA A 324 -10.28 -6.72 16.94
C ALA A 324 -9.06 -5.85 16.61
N ARG A 325 -9.31 -4.59 16.24
CA ARG A 325 -8.25 -3.62 15.95
C ARG A 325 -7.45 -3.20 17.19
N SER A 326 -8.12 -2.94 18.31
CA SER A 326 -7.45 -2.56 19.57
C SER A 326 -6.52 -3.66 20.08
N GLU A 327 -6.93 -4.94 19.95
CA GLU A 327 -6.09 -6.08 20.28
C GLU A 327 -4.85 -6.16 19.38
N ALA A 328 -5.03 -5.98 18.07
CA ALA A 328 -3.92 -5.97 17.11
C ALA A 328 -2.90 -4.86 17.41
N ILE A 329 -3.37 -3.65 17.72
CA ILE A 329 -2.51 -2.51 18.08
C ILE A 329 -1.77 -2.76 19.40
N ALA A 330 -2.43 -3.33 20.40
CA ALA A 330 -1.79 -3.63 21.68
C ALA A 330 -0.70 -4.70 21.52
N ASP A 331 -0.99 -5.77 20.77
CA ASP A 331 -0.06 -6.87 20.54
C ASP A 331 1.18 -6.44 19.72
N VAL A 332 0.99 -5.65 18.66
CA VAL A 332 2.08 -5.26 17.74
C VAL A 332 3.23 -4.52 18.46
N ALA A 333 2.90 -3.76 19.51
CA ALA A 333 3.86 -2.99 20.29
C ALA A 333 4.77 -3.88 21.15
N SER A 334 4.34 -5.09 21.50
CA SER A 334 5.07 -6.03 22.36
C SER A 334 5.44 -7.36 21.70
N ARG A 335 4.98 -7.62 20.47
CA ARG A 335 5.19 -8.88 19.76
C ARG A 335 6.68 -9.21 19.54
N ASP A 336 7.08 -10.45 19.85
CA ASP A 336 8.49 -10.87 19.79
C ASP A 336 9.01 -11.17 18.38
N SER A 337 8.13 -11.49 17.42
CA SER A 337 8.55 -11.82 16.06
C SER A 337 7.53 -11.42 15.00
N PHE A 338 8.02 -11.09 13.81
CA PHE A 338 7.22 -10.65 12.68
C PHE A 338 7.50 -11.51 11.45
N ALA A 339 6.44 -11.84 10.71
CA ALA A 339 6.55 -12.47 9.39
C ALA A 339 6.92 -11.42 8.34
N LEU A 340 7.90 -11.68 7.49
CA LEU A 340 8.36 -10.73 6.47
C LEU A 340 7.94 -11.12 5.05
N ASN A 341 7.76 -12.41 4.79
CA ASN A 341 7.45 -12.93 3.46
C ASN A 341 6.45 -14.08 3.54
N TRP A 342 5.69 -14.23 2.46
CA TRP A 342 4.68 -15.26 2.30
C TRP A 342 4.75 -15.90 0.92
N ALA A 343 4.40 -17.18 0.85
CA ALA A 343 4.23 -17.91 -0.40
C ALA A 343 2.87 -18.59 -0.41
N LEU A 344 2.23 -18.62 -1.58
CA LEU A 344 0.97 -19.31 -1.79
C LEU A 344 1.16 -20.79 -1.42
N ASP A 345 0.20 -21.35 -0.68
CA ASP A 345 0.14 -22.79 -0.42
C ASP A 345 -0.64 -23.49 -1.53
N PRO A 346 0.02 -24.16 -2.50
CA PRO A 346 -0.69 -24.82 -3.60
C PRO A 346 -1.43 -26.09 -3.16
N ALA A 347 -1.16 -26.62 -1.96
CA ALA A 347 -1.77 -27.84 -1.45
C ALA A 347 -3.11 -27.56 -0.74
N ARG A 348 -3.40 -26.31 -0.38
CA ARG A 348 -4.62 -25.91 0.31
C ARG A 348 -5.48 -25.02 -0.59
N SER A 349 -6.74 -25.42 -0.78
CA SER A 349 -7.75 -24.62 -1.47
C SER A 349 -9.11 -24.82 -0.83
N MET A 350 -10.03 -23.90 -1.11
CA MET A 350 -11.45 -24.06 -0.78
C MET A 350 -12.25 -24.16 -2.09
N PRO A 351 -13.35 -24.92 -2.13
CA PRO A 351 -14.27 -24.87 -3.26
C PRO A 351 -14.90 -23.48 -3.34
N LEU A 352 -14.93 -22.91 -4.55
CA LEU A 352 -15.61 -21.68 -4.87
C LEU A 352 -16.60 -21.94 -6.00
N LEU A 353 -17.88 -21.73 -5.74
CA LEU A 353 -18.90 -21.72 -6.79
C LEU A 353 -18.69 -20.46 -7.65
N PHE A 354 -18.27 -20.65 -8.90
CA PHE A 354 -17.88 -19.56 -9.80
C PHE A 354 -18.76 -19.55 -11.04
N LYS A 355 -19.32 -18.36 -11.33
CA LYS A 355 -20.04 -18.07 -12.58
C LYS A 355 -19.05 -17.52 -13.60
N GLY A 356 -18.96 -18.18 -14.75
CA GLY A 356 -18.04 -17.81 -15.82
C GLY A 356 -18.67 -17.91 -17.19
N TYR A 357 -17.87 -17.58 -18.21
CA TYR A 357 -18.15 -17.87 -19.60
C TYR A 357 -17.15 -18.91 -20.09
N GLU A 358 -17.58 -19.83 -20.96
CA GLU A 358 -16.67 -20.83 -21.52
C GLU A 358 -15.49 -20.17 -22.25
N ALA A 359 -14.26 -20.55 -21.88
CA ALA A 359 -13.05 -20.14 -22.58
C ALA A 359 -12.88 -20.98 -23.86
N LYS A 360 -12.86 -20.32 -25.01
CA LYS A 360 -12.70 -20.96 -26.34
C LYS A 360 -11.59 -20.28 -27.14
N TYR A 361 -11.17 -20.93 -28.21
CA TYR A 361 -10.16 -20.41 -29.12
C TYR A 361 -10.73 -20.24 -30.52
N LYS A 362 -10.37 -19.14 -31.17
CA LYS A 362 -10.61 -18.91 -32.60
C LYS A 362 -9.37 -18.32 -33.26
N THR A 363 -9.26 -18.46 -34.58
CA THR A 363 -8.16 -17.85 -35.32
C THR A 363 -8.22 -16.32 -35.23
N SER A 364 -7.10 -15.71 -34.84
CA SER A 364 -6.94 -14.26 -34.79
C SER A 364 -6.93 -13.68 -36.20
N GLU A 365 -7.81 -12.71 -36.48
CA GLU A 365 -7.82 -11.98 -37.76
C GLU A 365 -6.57 -11.09 -37.94
N VAL A 366 -5.85 -10.78 -36.85
CA VAL A 366 -4.65 -9.92 -36.89
C VAL A 366 -3.37 -10.72 -37.11
N SER A 367 -3.24 -11.87 -36.43
CA SER A 367 -2.00 -12.67 -36.43
C SER A 367 -2.11 -14.03 -37.11
N GLY A 368 -3.32 -14.51 -37.40
CA GLY A 368 -3.55 -15.87 -37.89
C GLY A 368 -3.36 -16.98 -36.84
N LEU A 369 -3.01 -16.65 -35.59
CA LEU A 369 -2.78 -17.62 -34.51
C LEU A 369 -4.03 -17.87 -33.67
N PRO A 370 -4.13 -19.00 -32.93
CA PRO A 370 -5.20 -19.21 -31.96
C PRO A 370 -5.27 -18.08 -30.92
N ARG A 371 -6.48 -17.56 -30.70
CA ARG A 371 -6.77 -16.48 -29.76
C ARG A 371 -7.87 -16.90 -28.79
N LEU A 372 -7.59 -16.77 -27.51
CA LEU A 372 -8.57 -16.93 -26.45
C LEU A 372 -9.73 -15.93 -26.62
N TYR A 373 -10.95 -16.39 -26.39
CA TYR A 373 -12.11 -15.55 -26.13
C TYR A 373 -13.04 -16.24 -25.13
N TYR A 374 -13.83 -15.45 -24.43
CA TYR A 374 -14.86 -15.93 -23.51
C TYR A 374 -16.21 -15.85 -24.23
N ASP A 375 -16.89 -16.98 -24.33
CA ASP A 375 -18.17 -17.09 -25.03
C ASP A 375 -19.33 -16.65 -24.14
N ARG A 376 -19.74 -15.38 -24.27
CA ARG A 376 -20.85 -14.80 -23.49
C ARG A 376 -22.20 -15.50 -23.71
N THR A 377 -22.33 -16.35 -24.74
CA THR A 377 -23.55 -17.14 -25.01
C THR A 377 -23.55 -18.51 -24.32
N ALA A 378 -22.42 -18.90 -23.74
CA ALA A 378 -22.23 -20.13 -22.97
C ALA A 378 -21.79 -19.80 -21.53
N PRO A 379 -22.67 -19.23 -20.70
CA PRO A 379 -22.39 -19.07 -19.28
C PRO A 379 -22.38 -20.44 -18.59
N TYR A 380 -21.55 -20.57 -17.56
CA TYR A 380 -21.52 -21.73 -16.69
C TYR A 380 -21.52 -21.30 -15.23
N GLU A 381 -21.87 -22.24 -14.36
CA GLU A 381 -21.65 -22.16 -12.92
C GLU A 381 -21.02 -23.49 -12.48
N LYS A 382 -19.82 -23.42 -11.89
CA LYS A 382 -19.08 -24.63 -11.47
C LYS A 382 -18.24 -24.35 -10.24
N GLU A 383 -17.95 -25.40 -9.47
CA GLU A 383 -16.97 -25.32 -8.40
C GLU A 383 -15.56 -25.31 -8.99
N ILE A 384 -14.78 -24.29 -8.64
CA ILE A 384 -13.34 -24.18 -8.95
C ILE A 384 -12.53 -24.09 -7.65
N PRO A 385 -11.24 -24.48 -7.66
CA PRO A 385 -10.36 -24.25 -6.51
C PRO A 385 -10.10 -22.75 -6.28
N HIS A 386 -10.28 -22.29 -5.04
CA HIS A 386 -9.79 -20.99 -4.59
C HIS A 386 -8.58 -21.19 -3.68
N PHE A 387 -7.38 -20.91 -4.22
CA PHE A 387 -6.10 -20.98 -3.51
C PHE A 387 -5.91 -19.70 -2.70
N ARG A 388 -6.51 -19.66 -1.51
CA ARG A 388 -6.53 -18.44 -0.69
C ARG A 388 -5.45 -18.38 0.38
N PHE A 389 -4.80 -19.50 0.70
CA PHE A 389 -3.92 -19.64 1.85
C PHE A 389 -2.45 -19.38 1.50
N TYR A 390 -1.76 -18.67 2.38
CA TYR A 390 -0.36 -18.31 2.27
C TYR A 390 0.41 -18.73 3.52
N ASN A 391 1.55 -19.37 3.32
CA ASN A 391 2.45 -19.75 4.40
C ASN A 391 3.51 -18.67 4.62
N THR A 392 3.83 -18.36 5.88
CA THR A 392 4.99 -17.53 6.20
C THR A 392 6.28 -18.23 5.75
N VAL A 393 7.06 -17.56 4.92
CA VAL A 393 8.34 -18.07 4.39
C VAL A 393 9.52 -17.63 5.26
N SER A 394 9.45 -16.43 5.84
CA SER A 394 10.50 -15.92 6.72
C SER A 394 9.91 -15.12 7.87
N LYS A 395 10.57 -15.21 9.02
CA LYS A 395 10.28 -14.45 10.23
C LYS A 395 11.55 -13.82 10.76
N VAL A 396 11.37 -12.75 11.52
CA VAL A 396 12.46 -12.06 12.20
C VAL A 396 12.05 -11.78 13.65
N SER A 397 13.01 -11.86 14.57
CA SER A 397 12.80 -11.41 15.94
C SER A 397 12.77 -9.90 15.98
N ARG A 398 11.98 -9.33 16.89
CA ARG A 398 11.94 -7.90 17.14
C ARG A 398 13.17 -7.49 17.97
N PRO A 399 13.98 -6.50 17.54
CA PRO A 399 15.02 -5.92 18.41
C PRO A 399 14.40 -4.99 19.45
N ALA A 400 15.17 -4.49 20.42
CA ALA A 400 14.70 -3.42 21.31
C ALA A 400 14.60 -2.07 20.57
N ALA A 401 15.57 -1.81 19.68
CA ALA A 401 15.62 -0.61 18.85
C ALA A 401 16.42 -0.85 17.56
N TYR A 402 16.20 0.01 16.58
CA TYR A 402 17.06 0.16 15.40
C TYR A 402 17.88 1.44 15.51
N VAL A 403 19.12 1.43 15.01
CA VAL A 403 19.95 2.62 14.86
C VAL A 403 20.21 2.87 13.38
N ILE A 404 19.92 4.08 12.91
CA ILE A 404 20.01 4.48 11.51
C ILE A 404 20.93 5.70 11.40
N PRO A 405 22.04 5.63 10.65
CA PRO A 405 22.90 6.77 10.45
C PRO A 405 22.16 7.95 9.80
N GLN A 406 22.46 9.18 10.23
CA GLN A 406 21.85 10.41 9.69
C GLN A 406 22.10 10.63 8.20
N ALA A 407 23.01 9.87 7.58
CA ALA A 407 23.26 9.86 6.14
C ALA A 407 22.05 9.37 5.31
N TYR A 408 21.13 8.59 5.91
CA TYR A 408 20.00 7.99 5.22
C TYR A 408 18.70 8.77 5.42
N GLN A 409 18.73 10.09 5.15
CA GLN A 409 17.59 10.99 5.39
C GLN A 409 16.31 10.55 4.65
N ASP A 410 16.45 9.99 3.44
CA ASP A 410 15.33 9.46 2.67
C ASP A 410 14.56 8.34 3.41
N VAL A 411 15.27 7.50 4.16
CA VAL A 411 14.67 6.45 5.01
C VAL A 411 13.97 7.06 6.21
N ILE A 412 14.61 8.07 6.84
CA ILE A 412 14.05 8.77 8.00
C ILE A 412 12.76 9.50 7.65
N ASP A 413 12.70 10.17 6.50
CA ASP A 413 11.52 10.90 6.07
C ASP A 413 10.34 9.94 5.83
N ARG A 414 10.59 8.76 5.26
CA ARG A 414 9.58 7.71 5.07
C ARG A 414 9.05 7.15 6.38
N LEU A 415 9.91 6.91 7.36
CA LEU A 415 9.49 6.54 8.71
C LEU A 415 8.61 7.64 9.33
N ARG A 416 9.02 8.91 9.19
CA ARG A 416 8.26 10.06 9.73
C ARG A 416 6.88 10.19 9.08
N TRP A 417 6.78 10.10 7.75
CA TRP A 417 5.50 10.17 7.04
C TRP A 417 4.53 9.06 7.44
N ASN A 418 5.04 7.95 7.97
CA ASN A 418 4.25 6.81 8.45
C ASN A 418 3.98 6.84 9.96
N GLY A 419 4.24 7.97 10.62
CA GLY A 419 3.95 8.16 12.04
C GLY A 419 4.87 7.40 12.98
N VAL A 420 6.04 6.97 12.52
CA VAL A 420 7.06 6.36 13.39
C VAL A 420 7.66 7.43 14.30
N GLU A 421 7.68 7.17 15.60
CA GLU A 421 8.40 8.01 16.54
C GLU A 421 9.91 7.81 16.37
N LEU A 422 10.61 8.92 16.19
CA LEU A 422 12.04 8.98 15.94
C LEU A 422 12.74 9.68 17.10
N TYR A 423 13.85 9.11 17.54
CA TYR A 423 14.76 9.68 18.53
C TYR A 423 16.12 9.94 17.89
N ARG A 424 16.92 10.84 18.46
CA ARG A 424 18.30 11.09 18.05
C ARG A 424 19.26 10.85 19.20
N LEU A 425 20.46 10.36 18.88
CA LEU A 425 21.57 10.29 19.83
C LEU A 425 22.08 11.70 20.15
N THR A 426 22.19 12.03 21.43
CA THR A 426 22.63 13.36 21.91
C THR A 426 24.15 13.51 22.01
N GLU A 427 24.88 12.40 21.91
CA GLU A 427 26.34 12.31 21.93
C GLU A 427 26.85 11.15 21.06
N ASP A 428 28.15 11.14 20.78
CA ASP A 428 28.81 10.02 20.11
C ASP A 428 28.89 8.81 21.06
N VAL A 429 28.55 7.63 20.57
CA VAL A 429 28.49 6.41 21.38
C VAL A 429 29.05 5.21 20.62
N VAL A 430 29.62 4.24 21.35
CA VAL A 430 29.95 2.92 20.81
C VAL A 430 28.94 1.93 21.37
N LEU A 431 28.17 1.29 20.50
CA LEU A 431 27.09 0.37 20.88
C LEU A 431 27.45 -1.04 20.46
N ASP A 432 27.24 -2.01 21.34
CA ASP A 432 27.24 -3.43 20.96
C ASP A 432 25.92 -3.74 20.24
N CYS A 433 26.00 -4.05 18.94
CA CYS A 433 24.83 -4.16 18.08
C CYS A 433 24.88 -5.40 17.19
N GLU A 434 23.71 -5.90 16.84
CA GLU A 434 23.56 -6.88 15.76
C GLU A 434 23.45 -6.10 14.44
N GLN A 435 24.38 -6.33 13.53
CA GLN A 435 24.38 -5.79 12.17
C GLN A 435 24.21 -6.91 11.15
N TYR A 436 23.75 -6.55 9.96
CA TYR A 436 23.69 -7.47 8.83
C TYR A 436 24.76 -7.17 7.82
N ARG A 437 25.42 -8.21 7.30
CA ARG A 437 26.17 -8.14 6.03
C ARG A 437 25.33 -8.81 4.95
N ILE A 438 25.11 -8.12 3.83
CA ILE A 438 24.37 -8.67 2.70
C ILE A 438 25.23 -9.78 2.06
N ALA A 439 24.85 -11.03 2.28
CA ALA A 439 25.55 -12.19 1.73
C ALA A 439 25.20 -12.39 0.25
N GLY A 440 23.92 -12.20 -0.10
CA GLY A 440 23.41 -12.38 -1.45
C GLY A 440 22.08 -11.67 -1.66
N TYR A 441 21.76 -11.37 -2.92
CA TYR A 441 20.46 -10.88 -3.37
C TYR A 441 20.36 -11.04 -4.89
N LYS A 442 19.14 -11.01 -5.42
CA LYS A 442 18.86 -10.84 -6.85
C LYS A 442 18.29 -9.46 -7.09
N THR A 443 18.50 -8.92 -8.29
CA THR A 443 17.89 -7.65 -8.72
C THR A 443 17.20 -7.81 -10.08
N VAL A 444 16.31 -6.87 -10.40
CA VAL A 444 15.68 -6.78 -11.73
C VAL A 444 16.67 -6.22 -12.76
N ASN A 445 16.50 -6.57 -14.04
CA ASN A 445 17.40 -6.14 -15.12
C ASN A 445 16.99 -4.82 -15.78
N ALA A 446 15.86 -4.25 -15.38
CA ALA A 446 15.34 -2.98 -15.88
C ALA A 446 14.63 -2.23 -14.74
N PRO A 447 14.54 -0.89 -14.81
CA PRO A 447 13.84 -0.12 -13.80
C PRO A 447 12.39 -0.59 -13.62
N TYR A 448 11.97 -0.68 -12.37
CA TYR A 448 10.61 -0.99 -11.95
C TYR A 448 10.14 0.14 -11.02
N GLU A 449 9.21 0.96 -11.49
CA GLU A 449 8.69 2.12 -10.76
C GLU A 449 9.78 3.08 -10.25
N GLY A 450 10.85 3.25 -11.04
CA GLY A 450 11.99 4.12 -10.71
C GLY A 450 13.15 3.44 -9.99
N HIS A 451 13.01 2.15 -9.63
CA HIS A 451 13.98 1.43 -8.79
C HIS A 451 14.50 0.14 -9.45
N TYR A 452 15.64 -0.36 -8.96
CA TYR A 452 16.13 -1.70 -9.28
C TYR A 452 15.83 -2.64 -8.12
N LEU A 453 14.56 -3.06 -8.02
CA LEU A 453 14.04 -3.85 -6.92
C LEU A 453 14.86 -5.12 -6.64
N HIS A 454 15.41 -5.20 -5.43
CA HIS A 454 16.12 -6.36 -4.91
C HIS A 454 15.14 -7.40 -4.32
N ARG A 455 15.50 -8.68 -4.39
CA ARG A 455 14.73 -9.81 -3.87
C ARG A 455 15.64 -10.95 -3.44
N GLU A 456 15.09 -11.93 -2.73
CA GLU A 456 15.82 -13.11 -2.26
C GLU A 456 17.09 -12.71 -1.48
N VAL A 457 16.92 -11.77 -0.54
CA VAL A 457 18.02 -11.18 0.22
C VAL A 457 18.46 -12.14 1.33
N GLU A 458 19.75 -12.45 1.33
CA GLU A 458 20.43 -13.27 2.31
C GLU A 458 21.37 -12.40 3.14
N VAL A 459 21.36 -12.61 4.45
CA VAL A 459 22.15 -11.83 5.40
C VAL A 459 22.98 -12.73 6.31
N GLU A 460 24.19 -12.28 6.61
CA GLU A 460 25.00 -12.77 7.73
C GLU A 460 24.79 -11.83 8.92
N ARG A 461 24.62 -12.40 10.13
CA ARG A 461 24.47 -11.61 11.36
C ARG A 461 25.81 -11.43 12.05
N LEU A 462 26.13 -10.20 12.42
CA LEU A 462 27.37 -9.82 13.07
C LEU A 462 27.04 -9.14 14.40
N GLN A 463 27.45 -9.74 15.51
CA GLN A 463 27.40 -9.09 16.83
C GLN A 463 28.74 -8.38 17.06
N GLN A 464 28.74 -7.05 17.06
CA GLN A 464 29.98 -6.28 17.19
C GLN A 464 29.75 -4.87 17.76
N PRO A 465 30.77 -4.30 18.44
CA PRO A 465 30.77 -2.89 18.78
C PRO A 465 30.84 -2.03 17.51
N TRP A 466 29.97 -1.03 17.42
CA TRP A 466 29.98 -0.06 16.31
C TRP A 466 29.83 1.36 16.83
N ALA A 467 30.61 2.29 16.26
CA ALA A 467 30.56 3.69 16.61
C ALA A 467 29.44 4.41 15.86
N TYR A 468 28.60 5.11 16.61
CA TYR A 468 27.54 6.00 16.12
C TYR A 468 27.82 7.43 16.57
N ARG A 469 27.33 8.38 15.79
CA ARG A 469 27.56 9.80 16.04
C ARG A 469 26.34 10.45 16.67
N LYS A 470 26.59 11.54 17.38
CA LYS A 470 25.54 12.50 17.72
C LYS A 470 24.72 12.84 16.47
N GLY A 471 23.40 12.79 16.62
CA GLY A 471 22.43 13.05 15.55
C GLY A 471 21.98 11.83 14.77
N ASP A 472 22.66 10.67 14.90
CA ASP A 472 22.15 9.42 14.33
C ASP A 472 20.81 9.04 14.99
N TYR A 473 19.94 8.41 14.21
CA TYR A 473 18.55 8.15 14.59
C TYR A 473 18.40 6.83 15.31
N VAL A 474 17.50 6.80 16.28
CA VAL A 474 17.07 5.61 17.01
C VAL A 474 15.56 5.44 16.87
N VAL A 475 15.15 4.26 16.43
CA VAL A 475 13.75 3.85 16.33
C VAL A 475 13.49 2.80 17.39
N LEU A 476 12.74 3.14 18.43
CA LEU A 476 12.33 2.16 19.45
C LEU A 476 11.30 1.21 18.85
N ALA A 477 11.50 -0.09 19.03
CA ALA A 477 10.63 -1.14 18.49
C ALA A 477 9.54 -1.53 19.50
N ASN A 478 8.88 -0.55 20.12
CA ASN A 478 7.80 -0.74 21.09
C ASN A 478 6.57 0.13 20.78
N GLN A 479 6.37 0.44 19.50
CA GLN A 479 5.36 1.39 19.00
C GLN A 479 4.20 0.67 18.32
N ALA A 480 3.06 1.36 18.20
CA ALA A 480 1.94 0.89 17.37
C ALA A 480 2.31 0.73 15.88
N ALA A 481 3.34 1.44 15.41
CA ALA A 481 3.89 1.35 14.05
C ALA A 481 4.91 0.20 13.88
N ASN A 482 5.14 -0.64 14.90
CA ASN A 482 6.17 -1.69 14.87
C ASN A 482 6.09 -2.60 13.65
N ARG A 483 4.88 -2.93 13.19
CA ARG A 483 4.71 -3.75 11.99
C ARG A 483 5.31 -3.09 10.75
N TYR A 484 5.05 -1.80 10.54
CA TYR A 484 5.66 -1.01 9.47
C TYR A 484 7.18 -0.88 9.63
N ILE A 485 7.65 -0.58 10.85
CA ILE A 485 9.08 -0.43 11.16
C ILE A 485 9.85 -1.70 10.77
N VAL A 486 9.38 -2.86 11.25
CA VAL A 486 10.06 -4.15 11.01
C VAL A 486 9.97 -4.55 9.53
N GLU A 487 8.82 -4.36 8.89
CA GLU A 487 8.65 -4.69 7.47
C GLU A 487 9.61 -3.88 6.56
N THR A 488 9.84 -2.61 6.90
CA THR A 488 10.60 -1.69 6.06
C THR A 488 12.10 -1.66 6.36
N LEU A 489 12.51 -1.86 7.62
CA LEU A 489 13.92 -1.80 8.02
C LEU A 489 14.64 -3.14 7.92
N GLU A 490 13.93 -4.27 7.90
CA GLU A 490 14.54 -5.58 7.74
C GLU A 490 14.82 -5.87 6.27
N PRO A 491 16.09 -6.05 5.85
CA PRO A 491 16.45 -6.09 4.43
C PRO A 491 15.88 -7.32 3.68
N GLN A 492 15.40 -8.33 4.43
CA GLN A 492 14.78 -9.53 3.89
C GLN A 492 13.30 -9.35 3.54
N GLY A 493 12.65 -8.25 3.98
CA GLY A 493 11.26 -7.96 3.62
C GLY A 493 11.10 -7.67 2.12
N ALA A 494 10.03 -8.18 1.51
CA ALA A 494 9.76 -8.03 0.07
C ALA A 494 9.65 -6.56 -0.37
N ASP A 495 9.26 -5.69 0.55
CA ASP A 495 9.09 -4.25 0.35
C ASP A 495 9.97 -3.43 1.30
N SER A 496 11.07 -4.00 1.81
CA SER A 496 12.02 -3.25 2.64
C SER A 496 12.69 -2.10 1.89
N PHE A 497 13.23 -1.12 2.61
CA PHE A 497 14.02 -0.05 1.98
C PHE A 497 15.27 -0.61 1.28
N PHE A 498 15.81 -1.75 1.73
CA PHE A 498 16.84 -2.46 0.97
C PHE A 498 16.29 -3.07 -0.32
N ALA A 499 15.11 -3.69 -0.29
CA ALA A 499 14.46 -4.18 -1.51
C ALA A 499 14.25 -3.05 -2.52
N TRP A 500 13.85 -1.87 -2.06
CA TRP A 500 13.73 -0.65 -2.87
C TRP A 500 15.05 0.12 -3.04
N ASN A 501 16.20 -0.54 -2.85
CA ASN A 501 17.51 -0.07 -3.29
C ASN A 501 17.95 1.30 -2.70
N PHE A 502 17.43 1.67 -1.52
CA PHE A 502 17.82 2.89 -0.78
C PHE A 502 19.23 2.82 -0.17
N PHE A 503 19.87 1.64 -0.22
CA PHE A 503 21.16 1.39 0.43
C PHE A 503 22.25 0.92 -0.54
N ASP A 504 22.04 1.02 -1.87
CA ASP A 504 22.94 0.46 -2.89
C ASP A 504 24.39 0.93 -2.79
N GLY A 505 24.62 2.09 -2.16
CA GLY A 505 25.97 2.59 -1.89
C GLY A 505 26.89 1.57 -1.19
N ILE A 506 26.33 0.72 -0.31
CA ILE A 506 27.10 -0.32 0.41
C ILE A 506 27.50 -1.49 -0.49
N LEU A 507 26.83 -1.68 -1.63
CA LEU A 507 27.00 -2.83 -2.51
C LEU A 507 28.21 -2.70 -3.44
N MET A 508 28.85 -1.53 -3.44
CA MET A 508 30.05 -1.23 -4.22
C MET A 508 31.23 -0.95 -3.30
N GLN A 509 32.19 -1.89 -3.26
CA GLN A 509 33.45 -1.77 -2.54
C GLN A 509 34.22 -0.52 -3.00
N LYS A 510 34.85 0.17 -2.06
CA LYS A 510 35.63 1.39 -2.24
C LYS A 510 37.12 1.14 -2.11
N GLU A 511 37.53 0.26 -1.19
CA GLU A 511 38.94 -0.04 -0.95
C GLU A 511 39.37 -1.34 -1.62
N HIS A 512 40.55 -1.34 -2.24
CA HIS A 512 41.12 -2.50 -2.94
C HIS A 512 42.62 -2.60 -2.68
N PHE A 513 43.26 -3.65 -3.22
CA PHE A 513 44.71 -3.81 -3.16
C PHE A 513 45.34 -3.93 -4.54
N SER A 514 46.61 -3.52 -4.62
CA SER A 514 47.51 -3.84 -5.74
C SER A 514 48.31 -5.10 -5.37
N ALA A 515 48.31 -6.12 -6.23
CA ALA A 515 48.92 -7.43 -5.93
C ALA A 515 50.38 -7.30 -5.48
N TYR A 516 51.22 -6.57 -6.24
CA TYR A 516 52.64 -6.40 -5.91
C TYR A 516 52.91 -5.71 -4.56
N VAL A 517 51.97 -4.92 -4.04
CA VAL A 517 52.09 -4.24 -2.74
C VAL A 517 51.58 -5.13 -1.61
N PHE A 518 50.52 -5.89 -1.88
CA PHE A 518 49.85 -6.70 -0.87
C PHE A 518 50.48 -8.08 -0.68
N GLU A 519 51.14 -8.64 -1.70
CA GLU A 519 51.77 -9.97 -1.67
C GLU A 519 52.63 -10.19 -0.41
N ASP A 520 53.59 -9.30 -0.14
CA ASP A 520 54.50 -9.45 1.01
C ASP A 520 53.74 -9.38 2.34
N LYS A 521 52.71 -8.53 2.43
CA LYS A 521 51.85 -8.46 3.63
C LYS A 521 51.01 -9.72 3.79
N ALA A 522 50.42 -10.21 2.70
CA ALA A 522 49.61 -11.43 2.69
C ALA A 522 50.45 -12.65 3.11
N ALA A 523 51.70 -12.75 2.61
CA ALA A 523 52.63 -13.79 3.00
C ALA A 523 52.98 -13.73 4.49
N ALA A 524 53.24 -12.55 5.04
CA ALA A 524 53.47 -12.35 6.47
C ALA A 524 52.25 -12.76 7.31
N MET A 525 51.05 -12.34 6.91
CA MET A 525 49.80 -12.72 7.56
C MET A 525 49.59 -14.23 7.58
N LEU A 526 49.83 -14.92 6.47
CA LEU A 526 49.73 -16.38 6.40
C LEU A 526 50.77 -17.09 7.27
N ALA A 527 51.92 -16.46 7.55
CA ALA A 527 52.93 -17.01 8.45
C ALA A 527 52.56 -16.82 9.93
N GLU A 528 51.85 -15.75 10.25
CA GLU A 528 51.40 -15.41 11.60
C GLU A 528 50.07 -16.07 11.99
N ASP A 529 49.20 -16.37 11.01
CA ASP A 529 47.89 -17.01 11.22
C ASP A 529 47.79 -18.39 10.52
N PRO A 530 48.05 -19.49 11.28
CA PRO A 530 47.93 -20.85 10.75
C PRO A 530 46.52 -21.23 10.30
N LEU A 531 45.47 -20.65 10.89
CA LEU A 531 44.08 -20.96 10.51
C LEU A 531 43.74 -20.33 9.17
N LEU A 532 44.18 -19.09 8.93
CA LEU A 532 44.04 -18.43 7.63
C LEU A 532 44.80 -19.19 6.53
N ARG A 533 46.01 -19.68 6.85
CA ARG A 533 46.79 -20.52 5.93
C ARG A 533 46.05 -21.82 5.60
N GLN A 534 45.58 -22.54 6.60
CA GLN A 534 44.83 -23.77 6.40
C GLN A 534 43.59 -23.54 5.53
N ALA A 535 42.81 -22.49 5.80
CA ALA A 535 41.62 -22.15 5.02
C ALA A 535 41.95 -21.84 3.54
N LEU A 536 43.08 -21.15 3.28
CA LEU A 536 43.56 -20.90 1.91
C LEU A 536 43.96 -22.20 1.21
N GLU A 537 44.68 -23.09 1.89
CA GLU A 537 45.13 -24.38 1.36
C GLU A 537 43.96 -25.33 1.07
N GLU A 538 42.96 -25.39 1.96
CA GLU A 538 41.72 -26.15 1.75
C GLU A 538 40.95 -25.63 0.53
N LYS A 539 40.84 -24.31 0.38
CA LYS A 539 40.19 -23.71 -0.79
C LYS A 539 40.97 -24.00 -2.08
N ARG A 540 42.30 -23.96 -2.06
CA ARG A 540 43.16 -24.38 -3.19
C ARG A 540 42.95 -25.85 -3.55
N ALA A 541 42.80 -26.73 -2.57
CA ALA A 541 42.63 -28.16 -2.81
C ALA A 541 41.26 -28.51 -3.41
N THR A 542 40.22 -27.73 -3.07
CA THR A 542 38.83 -28.03 -3.44
C THR A 542 38.32 -27.24 -4.66
N ASP A 543 39.03 -26.19 -5.09
CA ASP A 543 38.62 -25.32 -6.19
C ASP A 543 39.78 -25.07 -7.18
N THR A 544 39.77 -25.79 -8.30
CA THR A 544 40.83 -25.71 -9.32
C THR A 544 40.91 -24.34 -9.99
N THR A 545 39.78 -23.65 -10.18
CA THR A 545 39.76 -22.32 -10.78
C THR A 545 40.41 -21.31 -9.84
N PHE A 546 40.10 -21.40 -8.55
CA PHE A 546 40.74 -20.60 -7.51
C PHE A 546 42.25 -20.88 -7.40
N ALA A 547 42.65 -22.16 -7.38
CA ALA A 547 44.05 -22.57 -7.28
C ALA A 547 44.94 -22.05 -8.43
N GLN A 548 44.35 -21.80 -9.60
CA GLN A 548 45.04 -21.27 -10.78
C GLN A 548 44.99 -19.73 -10.90
N SER A 549 44.36 -19.03 -9.95
CA SER A 549 44.24 -17.56 -9.97
C SER A 549 44.97 -16.90 -8.81
N GLU A 550 46.11 -16.27 -9.09
CA GLU A 550 46.90 -15.47 -8.14
C GLU A 550 46.01 -14.40 -7.46
N ARG A 551 45.28 -13.64 -8.29
CA ARG A 551 44.41 -12.56 -7.81
C ARG A 551 43.32 -13.09 -6.87
N ALA A 552 42.72 -14.24 -7.16
CA ALA A 552 41.68 -14.82 -6.31
C ALA A 552 42.24 -15.26 -4.95
N GLN A 553 43.44 -15.82 -4.93
CA GLN A 553 44.10 -16.26 -3.70
C GLN A 553 44.53 -15.08 -2.83
N LEU A 554 45.11 -14.03 -3.43
CA LEU A 554 45.39 -12.79 -2.71
C LEU A 554 44.11 -12.14 -2.20
N ASN A 555 43.03 -12.18 -2.98
CA ASN A 555 41.75 -11.63 -2.56
C ASN A 555 41.15 -12.40 -1.37
N PHE A 556 41.30 -13.71 -1.34
CA PHE A 556 40.89 -14.54 -0.21
C PHE A 556 41.59 -14.14 1.10
N VAL A 557 42.89 -13.85 1.04
CA VAL A 557 43.67 -13.35 2.19
C VAL A 557 43.26 -11.91 2.53
N TYR A 558 43.09 -11.06 1.52
CA TYR A 558 42.68 -9.67 1.69
C TYR A 558 41.33 -9.54 2.41
N GLU A 559 40.31 -10.27 1.97
CA GLU A 559 38.96 -10.27 2.58
C GLU A 559 38.95 -10.73 4.05
N ARG A 560 40.00 -11.43 4.49
CA ARG A 560 40.20 -11.89 5.87
C ARG A 560 41.27 -11.08 6.61
N SER A 561 41.68 -9.95 6.05
CA SER A 561 42.69 -9.07 6.64
C SER A 561 42.07 -7.84 7.32
N PRO A 562 42.77 -7.21 8.28
CA PRO A 562 42.40 -5.90 8.81
C PRO A 562 42.37 -4.76 7.76
N HIS A 563 42.88 -5.01 6.55
CA HIS A 563 42.87 -4.04 5.45
C HIS A 563 41.62 -4.13 4.58
N TYR A 564 40.75 -5.12 4.80
CA TYR A 564 39.48 -5.22 4.09
C TYR A 564 38.53 -4.11 4.54
N GLU A 565 37.76 -3.58 3.60
CA GLU A 565 36.75 -2.57 3.90
C GLU A 565 35.67 -3.15 4.81
N PRO A 566 35.53 -2.67 6.06
CA PRO A 566 34.53 -3.24 6.98
C PRO A 566 33.10 -2.95 6.54
N THR A 567 32.90 -1.82 5.83
CA THR A 567 31.60 -1.29 5.38
C THR A 567 31.06 -1.95 4.12
N PHE A 568 31.88 -2.67 3.35
CA PHE A 568 31.40 -3.27 2.10
C PHE A 568 30.31 -4.31 2.38
N ARG A 569 29.10 -4.07 1.85
CA ARG A 569 27.88 -4.84 2.09
C ARG A 569 27.39 -4.86 3.54
N LEU A 570 27.94 -4.03 4.41
CA LEU A 570 27.42 -3.88 5.78
C LEU A 570 26.13 -3.03 5.72
N TYR A 571 25.02 -3.65 6.07
CA TYR A 571 23.72 -3.00 6.09
C TYR A 571 23.71 -1.89 7.16
N PRO A 572 23.33 -0.64 6.83
CA PRO A 572 23.55 0.50 7.73
C PRO A 572 22.61 0.55 8.93
N VAL A 573 21.47 -0.12 8.85
CA VAL A 573 20.51 -0.16 9.96
C VAL A 573 20.91 -1.29 10.91
N ALA A 574 21.35 -0.91 12.10
CA ALA A 574 21.72 -1.86 13.14
C ALA A 574 20.57 -2.13 14.10
N ARG A 575 20.66 -3.25 14.79
CA ARG A 575 19.69 -3.74 15.77
C ARG A 575 20.32 -3.76 17.15
N LEU A 576 19.58 -3.27 18.15
CA LEU A 576 20.01 -3.29 19.55
C LEU A 576 19.19 -4.30 20.35
N ASN A 577 19.86 -5.06 21.21
CA ASN A 577 19.22 -6.00 22.13
C ASN A 577 18.59 -5.30 23.35
N THR A 578 19.05 -4.09 23.68
CA THR A 578 18.48 -3.21 24.70
C THR A 578 18.53 -1.76 24.24
N ALA A 579 17.54 -0.95 24.66
CA ALA A 579 17.53 0.49 24.47
C ALA A 579 17.79 1.25 25.80
N GLU A 580 18.04 0.51 26.88
CA GLU A 580 18.27 1.09 28.21
C GLU A 580 19.58 1.89 28.24
N GLY A 581 19.52 3.09 28.83
CA GLY A 581 20.69 3.95 28.98
C GLY A 581 21.15 4.68 27.72
N LEU A 582 20.43 4.55 26.59
CA LEU A 582 20.75 5.31 25.38
C LEU A 582 20.55 6.82 25.60
N PRO A 583 21.49 7.69 25.19
CA PRO A 583 21.40 9.13 25.37
C PRO A 583 20.50 9.75 24.29
N LEU A 584 19.18 9.63 24.46
CA LEU A 584 18.18 9.97 23.44
C LEU A 584 17.48 11.31 23.67
N GLU A 585 17.20 12.03 22.59
CA GLU A 585 16.21 13.11 22.54
C GLU A 585 15.13 12.80 21.49
N LYS A 586 13.87 13.17 21.74
CA LYS A 586 12.79 12.97 20.74
C LYS A 586 13.04 13.91 19.56
N SER A 587 13.09 13.37 18.35
CA SER A 587 13.22 14.17 17.13
C SER A 587 11.99 15.07 16.99
N SER A 588 12.18 16.36 16.78
CA SER A 588 11.08 17.25 16.38
C SER A 588 10.48 16.78 15.05
N ALA A 589 9.17 16.92 14.92
CA ALA A 589 8.51 16.94 13.62
C ALA A 589 8.82 18.30 13.00
N GLU A 590 9.64 18.32 11.95
CA GLU A 590 9.87 19.53 11.13
C GLU A 590 8.76 19.72 10.11
#